data_AF-A0A1F3TX59-F1
#
_entry.id   AF-A0A1F3TX59-F1
#
_cell.length_a   1.000
_cell.length_b   1.000
_cell.length_c   1.000
_cell.angle_alpha   90.00
_cell.angle_beta   90.00
_cell.angle_gamma   90.00
#
_symmetry.space_group_name_H-M   'P 1'
#
loop_
_entity.id
_entity.type
_entity.pdbx_description
1 polymer ?
#
loop_
_entity_poly.entity_id
_entity_poly.type
_entity_poly.pdbx_seq_one_letter_code
_entity_poly.pdbx_strand_id
1 'polypeptide(L)'
;MTISKIILIISVLLPSVIFANAKVIGNGGDPLVFDFIHSARSALIKVNKNTDLAQSIPLFELSRQIQKTRIIISNEPLFVSVEGIQQQSVAVNYHHPDRIVLHRSAWLAIQDSSAKEALALHEYLSLLGLESSGRYDISKNLTASCYGPQLARDAIRALALISNRSQISDLVGGCQKTTCKIAANYRQAQYADLYHVTYDEIQCRVTTLTLVTSGMPVQDPI
;
A
#
# COMPACT_ATOMS: atom_id res chain seq x y z
N MET A 1 -12.05 7.32 77.82
CA MET A 1 -12.65 7.37 76.47
C MET A 1 -11.53 7.28 75.45
N THR A 2 -11.28 6.10 74.88
CA THR A 2 -10.25 5.88 73.85
C THR A 2 -10.95 5.29 72.64
N ILE A 3 -11.34 6.16 71.70
CA ILE A 3 -12.02 5.77 70.47
C ILE A 3 -10.97 5.28 69.48
N SER A 4 -11.03 3.97 69.25
CA SER A 4 -10.42 3.22 68.16
C SER A 4 -10.59 3.94 66.82
N LYS A 5 -9.50 4.19 66.09
CA LYS A 5 -9.53 4.61 64.69
C LYS A 5 -9.06 3.45 63.82
N ILE A 6 -10.03 2.68 63.33
CA ILE A 6 -9.85 1.68 62.29
C ILE A 6 -9.81 2.37 60.92
N ILE A 7 -8.90 1.88 60.10
CA ILE A 7 -8.44 2.31 58.78
C ILE A 7 -9.56 2.27 57.72
N LEU A 8 -9.50 3.17 56.73
CA LEU A 8 -9.94 2.83 55.37
C LEU A 8 -9.02 3.49 54.33
N ILE A 9 -7.94 2.81 53.97
CA ILE A 9 -7.17 3.10 52.75
C ILE A 9 -7.97 2.47 51.61
N ILE A 10 -8.67 3.30 50.84
CA ILE A 10 -9.31 2.91 49.59
C ILE A 10 -8.18 2.74 48.56
N SER A 11 -7.60 1.55 48.51
CA SER A 11 -6.79 1.12 47.37
C SER A 11 -7.70 0.99 46.16
N VAL A 12 -7.65 2.00 45.30
CA VAL A 12 -8.29 2.01 43.99
C VAL A 12 -7.58 0.98 43.12
N LEU A 13 -8.05 -0.27 43.18
CA LEU A 13 -7.76 -1.31 42.20
C LEU A 13 -8.49 -0.96 40.91
N LEU A 14 -7.88 -0.12 40.07
CA LEU A 14 -8.35 0.01 38.69
C LEU A 14 -8.07 -1.32 38.00
N PRO A 15 -9.09 -1.99 37.43
CA PRO A 15 -8.86 -3.17 36.62
C PRO A 15 -8.06 -2.75 35.39
N SER A 16 -6.88 -3.34 35.24
CA SER A 16 -6.12 -3.34 33.99
C SER A 16 -7.03 -3.94 32.93
N VAL A 17 -7.68 -3.10 32.12
CA VAL A 17 -8.37 -3.57 30.92
C VAL A 17 -7.31 -4.16 29.99
N ILE A 18 -7.23 -5.49 30.02
CA ILE A 18 -6.46 -6.29 29.08
C ILE A 18 -7.11 -6.09 27.71
N PHE A 19 -6.55 -5.21 26.89
CA PHE A 19 -6.90 -5.07 25.48
C PHE A 19 -6.26 -6.22 24.69
N ALA A 20 -6.82 -7.42 24.85
CA ALA A 20 -6.62 -8.52 23.92
C ALA A 20 -7.82 -8.53 22.96
N ASN A 21 -7.69 -7.83 21.82
CA ASN A 21 -8.27 -8.20 20.52
C ASN A 21 -8.00 -7.09 19.47
N ALA A 22 -7.47 -7.51 18.31
CA ALA A 22 -7.08 -6.74 17.12
C ALA A 22 -5.81 -5.86 17.25
N LYS A 23 -4.70 -6.39 16.71
CA LYS A 23 -3.36 -5.80 16.58
C LYS A 23 -3.34 -4.64 15.57
N VAL A 24 -4.07 -3.57 15.88
CA VAL A 24 -4.16 -2.32 15.10
C VAL A 24 -3.50 -1.23 15.94
N ILE A 25 -2.19 -1.02 15.74
CA ILE A 25 -1.46 0.05 16.42
C ILE A 25 -1.80 1.36 15.68
N GLY A 26 -2.54 2.26 16.33
CA GLY A 26 -2.89 3.58 15.81
C GLY A 26 -1.95 4.68 16.30
N ASN A 27 -1.60 5.61 15.39
CA ASN A 27 -1.01 6.97 15.49
C ASN A 27 -0.10 7.44 16.66
N GLY A 28 0.26 6.63 17.66
CA GLY A 28 0.98 7.10 18.86
C GLY A 28 2.41 6.60 19.07
N GLY A 29 2.88 5.59 18.34
CA GLY A 29 4.21 5.03 18.62
C GLY A 29 4.82 4.12 17.56
N ASP A 30 4.15 3.92 16.41
CA ASP A 30 4.74 3.13 15.34
C ASP A 30 5.61 4.02 14.44
N PRO A 31 6.93 3.78 14.32
CA PRO A 31 7.80 4.58 13.47
C PRO A 31 7.40 4.55 12.00
N LEU A 32 6.66 3.53 11.53
CA LEU A 32 6.20 3.45 10.15
C LEU A 32 5.06 4.42 9.84
N VAL A 33 4.24 4.75 10.84
CA VAL A 33 3.24 5.82 10.69
C VAL A 33 3.93 7.15 10.45
N PHE A 34 4.99 7.44 11.21
CA PHE A 34 5.77 8.66 11.04
C PHE A 34 6.47 8.69 9.69
N ASP A 35 7.10 7.59 9.28
CA ASP A 35 7.77 7.46 7.98
C ASP A 35 6.81 7.68 6.80
N PHE A 36 5.61 7.14 6.88
CA PHE A 36 4.57 7.33 5.86
C PHE A 36 4.10 8.79 5.78
N ILE A 37 3.79 9.42 6.92
CA ILE A 37 3.38 10.83 6.97
C ILE A 37 4.52 11.76 6.52
N HIS A 38 5.76 11.44 6.89
CA HIS A 38 6.94 12.18 6.44
C HIS A 38 7.08 12.12 4.92
N SER A 39 6.95 10.92 4.33
CA SER A 39 6.95 10.72 2.88
C SER A 39 5.86 11.55 2.19
N ALA A 40 4.64 11.57 2.74
CA ALA A 40 3.55 12.39 2.20
C ALA A 40 3.81 13.90 2.26
N ARG A 41 4.40 14.38 3.37
CA ARG A 41 4.77 15.80 3.52
C ARG A 41 5.91 16.20 2.59
N SER A 42 6.91 15.33 2.42
CA SER A 42 7.97 15.53 1.45
C SER A 42 7.41 15.62 0.03
N ALA A 43 6.51 14.69 -0.33
CA ALA A 43 5.79 14.72 -1.61
C ALA A 43 5.02 16.03 -1.82
N LEU A 44 4.27 16.50 -0.81
CA LEU A 44 3.56 17.78 -0.87
C LEU A 44 4.51 18.96 -1.15
N ILE A 45 5.68 19.00 -0.51
CA ILE A 45 6.69 20.03 -0.76
C ILE A 45 7.18 19.98 -2.21
N LYS A 46 7.42 18.78 -2.76
CA LYS A 46 7.85 18.60 -4.16
C LYS A 46 6.76 19.03 -5.14
N VAL A 47 5.52 18.65 -4.89
CA VAL A 47 4.35 19.11 -5.69
C VAL A 47 4.28 20.63 -5.67
N ASN A 48 4.37 21.27 -4.49
CA ASN A 48 4.28 22.73 -4.39
C ASN A 48 5.41 23.47 -5.13
N LYS A 49 6.57 22.83 -5.30
CA LYS A 49 7.70 23.37 -6.07
C LYS A 49 7.59 23.13 -7.58
N ASN A 50 6.71 22.24 -8.02
CA ASN A 50 6.48 21.91 -9.42
C ASN A 50 5.20 22.63 -9.90
N THR A 51 5.34 23.64 -10.74
CA THR A 51 4.22 24.49 -11.17
C THR A 51 3.09 23.71 -11.84
N ASP A 52 3.42 22.70 -12.67
CA ASP A 52 2.42 21.91 -13.40
C ASP A 52 1.62 21.01 -12.45
N LEU A 53 2.31 20.36 -11.50
CA LEU A 53 1.64 19.53 -10.48
C LEU A 53 0.83 20.39 -9.49
N ALA A 54 1.35 21.55 -9.09
CA ALA A 54 0.68 22.47 -8.18
C ALA A 54 -0.65 23.01 -8.77
N GLN A 55 -0.76 23.15 -10.09
CA GLN A 55 -2.02 23.52 -10.75
C GLN A 55 -3.04 22.38 -10.79
N SER A 56 -2.56 21.13 -10.78
CA SER A 56 -3.40 19.93 -10.94
C SER A 56 -3.91 19.38 -9.61
N ILE A 57 -3.37 19.83 -8.48
CA ILE A 57 -3.64 19.28 -7.15
C ILE A 57 -4.13 20.39 -6.22
N PRO A 58 -5.28 20.22 -5.53
CA PRO A 58 -5.77 21.16 -4.53
C PRO A 58 -4.88 21.08 -3.28
N LEU A 59 -3.81 21.89 -3.22
CA LEU A 59 -2.75 21.79 -2.22
C LEU A 59 -3.24 21.97 -0.77
N PHE A 60 -4.21 22.85 -0.57
CA PHE A 60 -4.79 23.09 0.75
C PHE A 60 -5.54 21.85 1.25
N GLU A 61 -6.37 21.27 0.40
CA GLU A 61 -7.14 20.05 0.65
C GLU A 61 -6.23 18.86 0.88
N LEU A 62 -5.16 18.73 0.08
CA LEU A 62 -4.14 17.68 0.26
C LEU A 62 -3.44 17.83 1.62
N SER A 63 -2.98 19.02 1.97
CA SER A 63 -2.38 19.29 3.29
C SER A 63 -3.33 18.94 4.42
N ARG A 64 -4.60 19.34 4.31
CA ARG A 64 -5.64 19.02 5.30
C ARG A 64 -5.90 17.51 5.37
N GLN A 65 -5.95 16.81 4.24
CA GLN A 65 -6.14 15.35 4.18
C GLN A 65 -4.99 14.62 4.87
N ILE A 66 -3.74 15.04 4.64
CA ILE A 66 -2.54 14.50 5.32
C ILE A 66 -2.66 14.63 6.83
N GLN A 67 -3.15 15.77 7.33
CA GLN A 67 -3.25 16.03 8.77
C GLN A 67 -4.36 15.23 9.46
N LYS A 68 -5.52 15.03 8.81
CA LYS A 68 -6.69 14.39 9.45
C LYS A 68 -6.76 12.87 9.29
N THR A 69 -6.14 12.31 8.26
CA THR A 69 -6.30 10.88 7.92
C THR A 69 -5.64 10.00 8.98
N ARG A 70 -6.36 8.98 9.44
CA ARG A 70 -5.82 8.00 10.39
C ARG A 70 -4.95 6.98 9.65
N ILE A 71 -3.72 6.76 10.13
CA ILE A 71 -2.84 5.71 9.60
C ILE A 71 -2.88 4.52 10.54
N ILE A 72 -2.98 3.32 9.96
CA ILE A 72 -3.04 2.04 10.65
C ILE A 72 -1.98 1.12 10.07
N ILE A 73 -1.21 0.44 10.91
CA ILE A 73 -0.26 -0.58 10.46
C ILE A 73 -0.91 -1.96 10.54
N SER A 74 -0.88 -2.70 9.43
CA SER A 74 -1.26 -4.10 9.33
C SER A 74 0.00 -4.97 9.21
N ASN A 75 0.00 -6.10 9.92
CA ASN A 75 0.98 -7.16 9.65
C ASN A 75 0.43 -8.21 8.66
N GLU A 76 -0.88 -8.16 8.39
CA GLU A 76 -1.52 -9.02 7.40
C GLU A 76 -1.38 -8.41 6.00
N PRO A 77 -1.23 -9.24 4.95
CA PRO A 77 -1.28 -8.81 3.57
C PRO A 77 -2.55 -8.00 3.27
N LEU A 78 -2.39 -6.93 2.49
CA LEU A 78 -3.50 -6.12 2.01
C LEU A 78 -3.76 -6.44 0.55
N PHE A 79 -5.01 -6.42 0.13
CA PHE A 79 -5.39 -6.72 -1.25
C PHE A 79 -6.29 -5.62 -1.82
N VAL A 80 -6.12 -5.34 -3.11
CA VAL A 80 -7.02 -4.49 -3.89
C VAL A 80 -7.43 -5.22 -5.16
N SER A 81 -8.64 -4.94 -5.66
CA SER A 81 -9.06 -5.44 -6.96
C SER A 81 -8.76 -4.40 -8.03
N VAL A 82 -7.98 -4.78 -9.03
CA VAL A 82 -7.74 -3.96 -10.23
C VAL A 82 -8.19 -4.74 -11.43
N GLU A 83 -9.15 -4.18 -12.17
CA GLU A 83 -9.71 -4.80 -13.36
C GLU A 83 -10.26 -6.23 -13.14
N GLY A 84 -10.79 -6.50 -11.93
CA GLY A 84 -11.37 -7.79 -11.55
C GLY A 84 -10.37 -8.84 -11.04
N ILE A 85 -9.09 -8.48 -10.92
CA ILE A 85 -8.01 -9.34 -10.43
C ILE A 85 -7.57 -8.82 -9.06
N GLN A 86 -7.43 -9.72 -8.08
CA GLN A 86 -6.86 -9.33 -6.78
C GLN A 86 -5.34 -9.24 -6.88
N GLN A 87 -4.79 -8.15 -6.35
CA GLN A 87 -3.36 -7.95 -6.21
C GLN A 87 -3.04 -7.56 -4.77
N GLN A 88 -1.89 -8.00 -4.28
CA GLN A 88 -1.36 -7.54 -3.01
C GLN A 88 -0.97 -6.06 -3.10
N SER A 89 -1.29 -5.28 -2.07
CA SER A 89 -1.00 -3.85 -2.00
C SER A 89 -0.12 -3.51 -0.80
N VAL A 90 0.68 -2.45 -0.95
CA VAL A 90 1.47 -1.88 0.14
C VAL A 90 0.57 -1.08 1.08
N ALA A 91 -0.41 -0.36 0.53
CA ALA A 91 -1.35 0.45 1.30
C ALA A 91 -2.76 0.35 0.70
N VAL A 92 -3.78 0.57 1.53
CA VAL A 92 -5.18 0.66 1.12
C VAL A 92 -5.83 1.80 1.88
N ASN A 93 -6.48 2.71 1.15
CA ASN A 93 -7.26 3.80 1.71
C ASN A 93 -8.76 3.47 1.79
N TYR A 94 -9.45 4.12 2.73
CA TYR A 94 -10.89 4.01 2.96
C TYR A 94 -11.44 5.41 3.23
N HIS A 95 -12.52 5.80 2.54
CA HIS A 95 -13.10 7.16 2.64
C HIS A 95 -14.00 7.37 3.87
N HIS A 96 -14.45 6.30 4.55
CA HIS A 96 -15.41 6.41 5.66
C HIS A 96 -15.12 5.42 6.82
N PRO A 97 -14.55 5.89 7.94
CA PRO A 97 -13.79 7.14 8.09
C PRO A 97 -12.52 7.14 7.23
N ASP A 98 -12.03 8.33 6.90
CA ASP A 98 -10.74 8.55 6.21
C ASP A 98 -9.60 7.85 6.98
N ARG A 99 -9.14 6.74 6.43
CA ARG A 99 -8.00 6.00 6.96
C ARG A 99 -7.17 5.37 5.84
N ILE A 100 -5.89 5.20 6.11
CA ILE A 100 -4.97 4.42 5.28
C ILE A 100 -4.44 3.28 6.15
N VAL A 101 -4.54 2.06 5.63
CA VAL A 101 -3.95 0.86 6.22
C VAL A 101 -2.69 0.54 5.43
N LEU A 102 -1.57 0.39 6.14
CA LEU A 102 -0.24 0.15 5.57
C LEU A 102 0.24 -1.25 5.93
N HIS A 103 0.65 -2.03 4.94
CA HIS A 103 1.24 -3.34 5.15
C HIS A 103 2.71 -3.20 5.58
N ARG A 104 3.03 -3.62 6.80
CA ARG A 104 4.34 -3.41 7.45
C ARG A 104 5.51 -3.87 6.58
N SER A 105 5.53 -5.15 6.20
CA SER A 105 6.67 -5.76 5.51
C SER A 105 6.83 -5.19 4.10
N ALA A 106 5.71 -4.99 3.38
CA ALA A 106 5.74 -4.39 2.05
C ALA A 106 6.23 -2.94 2.06
N TRP A 107 5.83 -2.13 3.05
CA TRP A 107 6.34 -0.76 3.19
C TRP A 107 7.85 -0.71 3.49
N LEU A 108 8.31 -1.59 4.38
CA LEU A 108 9.73 -1.72 4.73
C LEU A 108 10.59 -2.20 3.56
N ALA A 109 10.02 -2.96 2.63
CA ALA A 109 10.72 -3.44 1.44
C ALA A 109 10.99 -2.33 0.41
N ILE A 110 10.31 -1.18 0.50
CA ILE A 110 10.55 -0.05 -0.41
C ILE A 110 11.80 0.71 0.04
N GLN A 111 12.89 0.55 -0.71
CA GLN A 111 14.16 1.21 -0.40
C GLN A 111 14.27 2.62 -1.00
N ASP A 112 13.58 2.88 -2.12
CA ASP A 112 13.60 4.18 -2.80
C ASP A 112 12.67 5.17 -2.10
N SER A 113 13.24 6.27 -1.60
CA SER A 113 12.47 7.34 -0.94
C SER A 113 11.48 8.02 -1.88
N SER A 114 11.82 8.21 -3.16
CA SER A 114 10.91 8.81 -4.13
C SER A 114 9.72 7.90 -4.39
N ALA A 115 9.93 6.58 -4.39
CA ALA A 115 8.85 5.61 -4.49
C ALA A 115 7.94 5.64 -3.25
N LYS A 116 8.49 5.77 -2.04
CA LYS A 116 7.70 5.96 -0.82
C LYS A 116 6.86 7.24 -0.86
N GLU A 117 7.45 8.35 -1.31
CA GLU A 117 6.76 9.63 -1.46
C GLU A 117 5.62 9.55 -2.49
N ALA A 118 5.87 8.95 -3.66
CA ALA A 118 4.84 8.74 -4.67
C ALA A 118 3.71 7.83 -4.16
N LEU A 119 4.04 6.74 -3.45
CA LEU A 119 3.03 5.86 -2.84
C LEU A 119 2.20 6.60 -1.80
N ALA A 120 2.83 7.34 -0.91
CA ALA A 120 2.12 8.10 0.12
C ALA A 120 1.23 9.17 -0.51
N LEU A 121 1.74 9.91 -1.51
CA LEU A 121 0.94 10.89 -2.24
C LEU A 121 -0.26 10.23 -2.91
N HIS A 122 -0.09 9.08 -3.55
CA HIS A 122 -1.16 8.34 -4.20
C HIS A 122 -2.33 8.04 -3.26
N GLU A 123 -2.04 7.54 -2.05
CA GLU A 123 -3.10 7.20 -1.10
C GLU A 123 -3.91 8.44 -0.69
N TYR A 124 -3.25 9.59 -0.54
CA TYR A 124 -3.93 10.84 -0.23
C TYR A 124 -4.71 11.42 -1.42
N LEU A 125 -4.15 11.36 -2.63
CA LEU A 125 -4.86 11.76 -3.85
C LEU A 125 -6.07 10.86 -4.12
N SER A 126 -5.97 9.57 -3.77
CA SER A 126 -7.08 8.63 -3.86
C SER A 126 -8.20 9.01 -2.88
N LEU A 127 -7.88 9.38 -1.65
CA LEU A 127 -8.87 9.90 -0.69
C LEU A 127 -9.56 11.19 -1.18
N LEU A 128 -8.89 12.01 -2.00
CA LEU A 128 -9.44 13.19 -2.65
C LEU A 128 -10.20 12.89 -3.95
N GLY A 129 -10.21 11.64 -4.41
CA GLY A 129 -10.85 11.23 -5.68
C GLY A 129 -10.09 11.63 -6.94
N LEU A 130 -8.82 12.02 -6.82
CA LEU A 130 -7.96 12.41 -7.95
C LEU A 130 -7.21 11.21 -8.54
N GLU A 131 -7.03 10.16 -7.74
CA GLU A 131 -6.47 8.87 -8.14
C GLU A 131 -7.35 7.73 -7.65
N SER A 132 -7.07 6.50 -8.07
CA SER A 132 -7.81 5.31 -7.65
C SER A 132 -6.90 4.09 -7.61
N SER A 133 -7.32 2.99 -7.00
CA SER A 133 -6.51 1.77 -6.93
C SER A 133 -5.88 1.38 -8.26
N GLY A 134 -4.57 1.20 -8.24
CA GLY A 134 -3.76 0.89 -9.43
C GLY A 134 -3.44 2.10 -10.31
N ARG A 135 -4.14 3.25 -10.20
CA ARG A 135 -3.99 4.48 -11.01
C ARG A 135 -3.14 5.55 -10.33
N TYR A 136 -1.95 5.76 -10.89
CA TYR A 136 -0.93 6.70 -10.43
C TYR A 136 -0.70 7.82 -11.46
N ASP A 137 -1.79 8.38 -12.01
CA ASP A 137 -1.71 9.33 -13.13
C ASP A 137 -0.93 10.61 -12.78
N ILE A 138 -0.96 11.01 -11.51
CA ILE A 138 -0.33 12.21 -10.95
C ILE A 138 0.91 11.83 -10.12
N SER A 139 0.76 10.91 -9.17
CA SER A 139 1.79 10.59 -8.16
C SER A 139 3.05 9.96 -8.76
N LYS A 140 2.95 9.26 -9.90
CA LYS A 140 4.11 8.72 -10.62
C LYS A 140 5.09 9.81 -11.09
N ASN A 141 4.63 11.04 -11.26
CA ASN A 141 5.48 12.14 -11.73
C ASN A 141 6.48 12.62 -10.67
N LEU A 142 6.43 12.07 -9.44
CA LEU A 142 7.43 12.30 -8.40
C LEU A 142 8.61 11.32 -8.44
N THR A 143 8.55 10.26 -9.24
CA THR A 143 9.63 9.26 -9.33
C THR A 143 10.44 9.45 -10.62
N ALA A 144 11.76 9.27 -10.52
CA ALA A 144 12.65 9.19 -11.69
C ALA A 144 12.68 7.76 -12.30
N SER A 145 11.98 6.82 -11.68
CA SER A 145 11.96 5.40 -12.01
C SER A 145 10.51 4.90 -12.12
N CYS A 146 10.31 3.79 -12.82
CA CYS A 146 8.99 3.20 -12.93
C CYS A 146 8.50 2.65 -11.59
N TYR A 147 7.28 3.03 -11.27
CA TYR A 147 6.69 2.83 -9.96
C TYR A 147 6.02 1.45 -9.85
N GLY A 148 6.44 0.65 -8.86
CA GLY A 148 6.12 -0.78 -8.75
C GLY A 148 4.65 -1.16 -8.94
N PRO A 149 3.69 -0.51 -8.28
CA PRO A 149 2.26 -0.77 -8.50
C PRO A 149 1.74 -0.45 -9.92
N GLN A 150 2.28 0.58 -10.59
CA GLN A 150 1.93 0.85 -11.99
C GLN A 150 2.51 -0.26 -12.89
N LEU A 151 3.73 -0.71 -12.61
CA LEU A 151 4.35 -1.84 -13.29
C LEU A 151 3.53 -3.11 -13.11
N ALA A 152 3.11 -3.41 -11.88
CA ALA A 152 2.25 -4.54 -11.58
C ALA A 152 0.98 -4.51 -12.43
N ARG A 153 0.29 -3.36 -12.50
CA ARG A 153 -0.90 -3.18 -13.34
C ARG A 153 -0.63 -3.40 -14.82
N ASP A 154 0.45 -2.86 -15.35
CA ASP A 154 0.79 -3.02 -16.77
C ASP A 154 1.16 -4.47 -17.09
N ALA A 155 1.76 -5.20 -16.14
CA ALA A 155 1.94 -6.63 -16.26
C ALA A 155 0.61 -7.41 -16.23
N ILE A 156 -0.37 -7.02 -15.40
CA ILE A 156 -1.72 -7.62 -15.42
C ILE A 156 -2.31 -7.51 -16.82
N ARG A 157 -2.22 -6.33 -17.43
CA ARG A 157 -2.73 -6.09 -18.77
C ARG A 157 -1.99 -6.91 -19.82
N ALA A 158 -0.66 -6.98 -19.75
CA ALA A 158 0.13 -7.79 -20.65
C ALA A 158 -0.20 -9.29 -20.51
N LEU A 159 -0.31 -9.79 -19.28
CA LEU A 159 -0.72 -11.17 -18.98
C LEU A 159 -2.13 -11.47 -19.50
N ALA A 160 -3.08 -10.55 -19.31
CA ALA A 160 -4.46 -10.70 -19.80
C ALA A 160 -4.59 -10.73 -21.34
N LEU A 161 -3.58 -10.25 -22.07
CA LEU A 161 -3.53 -10.34 -23.53
C LEU A 161 -2.99 -11.70 -24.00
N ILE A 162 -2.11 -12.32 -23.21
CA ILE A 162 -1.44 -13.59 -23.55
C ILE A 162 -2.23 -14.80 -22.99
N SER A 163 -2.81 -14.63 -21.81
CA SER A 163 -3.69 -15.58 -21.13
C SER A 163 -5.09 -15.00 -21.06
N ASN A 164 -6.13 -15.80 -21.30
CA ASN A 164 -7.50 -15.30 -21.22
C ASN A 164 -7.77 -14.79 -19.80
N ARG A 165 -7.99 -13.47 -19.64
CA ARG A 165 -8.15 -12.78 -18.35
C ARG A 165 -9.11 -13.46 -17.38
N SER A 166 -10.13 -14.16 -17.88
CA SER A 166 -11.11 -14.89 -17.06
C SER A 166 -10.50 -16.03 -16.25
N GLN A 167 -9.30 -16.49 -16.62
CA GLN A 167 -8.63 -17.60 -15.97
C GLN A 167 -7.81 -17.18 -14.76
N ILE A 168 -7.35 -15.93 -14.64
CA ILE A 168 -6.50 -15.47 -13.53
C ILE A 168 -7.35 -15.18 -12.28
N SER A 169 -6.96 -15.69 -11.12
CA SER A 169 -7.60 -15.46 -9.82
C SER A 169 -6.94 -14.32 -9.05
N ASP A 170 -5.62 -14.34 -8.96
CA ASP A 170 -4.81 -13.37 -8.24
C ASP A 170 -3.43 -13.24 -8.89
N LEU A 171 -2.69 -12.21 -8.48
CA LEU A 171 -1.27 -12.07 -8.79
C LEU A 171 -0.50 -11.81 -7.50
N VAL A 172 0.54 -12.63 -7.30
CA VAL A 172 1.47 -12.50 -6.17
C VAL A 172 2.86 -12.22 -6.71
N GLY A 173 3.53 -11.21 -6.17
CA GLY A 173 4.84 -10.82 -6.67
C GLY A 173 5.29 -9.44 -6.24
N GLY A 174 6.53 -9.14 -6.57
CA GLY A 174 7.17 -7.86 -6.29
C GLY A 174 7.89 -7.34 -7.53
N CYS A 175 7.84 -6.03 -7.70
CA CYS A 175 8.57 -5.32 -8.73
C CYS A 175 9.81 -4.64 -8.12
N GLN A 176 10.97 -4.89 -8.71
CA GLN A 176 12.21 -4.17 -8.41
C GLN A 176 12.69 -3.46 -9.68
N LYS A 177 12.64 -2.12 -9.67
CA LYS A 177 13.08 -1.22 -10.75
C LYS A 177 12.53 -1.61 -12.14
N THR A 178 13.26 -2.44 -12.88
CA THR A 178 12.98 -2.87 -14.27
C THR A 178 12.47 -4.27 -14.41
N THR A 179 12.39 -5.02 -13.31
CA THR A 179 12.03 -6.43 -13.34
C THR A 179 10.95 -6.72 -12.31
N CYS A 180 9.89 -7.41 -12.74
CA CYS A 180 8.90 -7.96 -11.83
C CYS A 180 8.90 -9.48 -11.94
N LYS A 181 8.81 -10.14 -10.80
CA LYS A 181 8.43 -11.55 -10.73
C LYS A 181 6.97 -11.62 -10.34
N ILE A 182 6.16 -12.23 -11.19
CA ILE A 182 4.72 -12.31 -11.00
C ILE A 182 4.30 -13.76 -11.13
N ALA A 183 3.73 -14.30 -10.07
CA ALA A 183 2.99 -15.55 -10.11
C ALA A 183 1.54 -15.25 -10.51
N ALA A 184 1.06 -15.92 -11.55
CA ALA A 184 -0.33 -15.89 -11.96
C ALA A 184 -1.03 -17.16 -11.50
N ASN A 185 -1.93 -17.04 -10.53
CA ASN A 185 -2.77 -18.14 -10.07
C ASN A 185 -4.03 -18.21 -10.95
N TYR A 186 -4.49 -19.42 -11.27
CA TYR A 186 -5.66 -19.60 -12.13
C TYR A 186 -6.88 -20.15 -11.36
N ARG A 187 -8.07 -19.58 -11.62
CA ARG A 187 -9.33 -19.83 -10.87
C ARG A 187 -9.76 -21.30 -10.79
N GLN A 188 -9.37 -22.13 -11.75
CA GLN A 188 -9.74 -23.55 -11.83
C GLN A 188 -8.54 -24.49 -11.72
N ALA A 189 -7.37 -23.94 -11.42
CA ALA A 189 -6.14 -24.70 -11.40
C ALA A 189 -5.51 -24.67 -10.01
N GLN A 190 -5.00 -25.82 -9.56
CA GLN A 190 -4.16 -25.90 -8.35
C GLN A 190 -2.69 -25.51 -8.65
N TYR A 191 -2.48 -24.73 -9.72
CA TYR A 191 -1.15 -24.33 -10.15
C TYR A 191 -1.07 -22.83 -10.50
N ALA A 192 0.15 -22.33 -10.44
CA ALA A 192 0.56 -20.99 -10.80
C ALA A 192 1.62 -21.04 -11.90
N ASP A 193 1.60 -20.04 -12.78
CA ASP A 193 2.68 -19.78 -13.73
C ASP A 193 3.52 -18.61 -13.23
N LEU A 194 4.85 -18.76 -13.27
CA LEU A 194 5.79 -17.71 -12.90
C LEU A 194 6.27 -16.99 -14.15
N TYR A 195 6.11 -15.66 -14.15
CA TYR A 195 6.58 -14.80 -15.21
C TYR A 195 7.68 -13.86 -14.72
N HIS A 196 8.66 -13.63 -15.58
CA HIS A 196 9.56 -12.50 -15.52
C HIS A 196 9.05 -11.41 -16.46
N VAL A 197 8.85 -10.22 -15.91
CA VAL A 197 8.40 -9.05 -16.67
C VAL A 197 9.53 -8.03 -16.71
N THR A 198 9.89 -7.56 -17.90
CA THR A 198 10.84 -6.46 -18.09
C THR A 198 10.12 -5.20 -18.56
N TYR A 199 10.67 -4.04 -18.21
CA TYR A 199 10.08 -2.74 -18.54
C TYR A 199 11.08 -1.79 -19.17
N ASP A 200 10.55 -0.87 -19.98
CA ASP A 200 11.24 0.36 -20.36
C ASP A 200 11.19 1.34 -19.18
N GLU A 201 12.34 1.72 -18.63
CA GLU A 201 12.44 2.64 -17.49
C GLU A 201 11.93 4.05 -17.78
N ILE A 202 11.99 4.48 -19.04
CA ILE A 202 11.64 5.83 -19.46
C ILE A 202 10.15 5.92 -19.75
N GLN A 203 9.62 4.91 -20.44
CA GLN A 203 8.22 4.88 -20.87
C GLN A 203 7.28 4.23 -19.85
N CYS A 204 7.84 3.51 -18.86
CA CYS A 204 7.10 2.70 -17.90
C CYS A 204 6.06 1.80 -18.55
N ARG A 205 6.53 1.01 -19.51
CA ARG A 205 5.73 0.01 -20.24
C ARG A 205 6.42 -1.33 -20.20
N VAL A 206 5.63 -2.39 -20.12
CA VAL A 206 6.11 -3.77 -20.29
C VAL A 206 6.74 -3.90 -21.68
N THR A 207 7.99 -4.35 -21.72
CA THR A 207 8.71 -4.65 -22.97
C THR A 207 8.71 -6.13 -23.27
N THR A 208 8.90 -6.97 -22.25
CA THR A 208 8.95 -8.42 -22.40
C THR A 208 8.22 -9.09 -21.26
N LEU A 209 7.49 -10.16 -21.58
CA LEU A 209 6.92 -11.10 -20.63
C LEU A 209 7.45 -12.50 -20.94
N THR A 210 8.23 -13.07 -20.04
CA THR A 210 8.85 -14.39 -20.21
C THR A 210 8.27 -15.36 -19.18
N LEU A 211 7.63 -16.43 -19.65
CA LEU A 211 7.25 -17.56 -18.80
C LEU A 211 8.53 -18.26 -18.31
N VAL A 212 8.75 -18.26 -17.00
CA VAL A 212 9.92 -18.86 -16.35
C VAL A 212 9.63 -20.31 -16.00
N THR A 213 8.46 -20.54 -15.37
CA THR A 213 8.02 -21.86 -14.93
C THR A 213 6.51 -21.94 -15.07
N SER A 214 6.00 -23.08 -15.54
CA SER A 214 4.55 -23.35 -15.60
C SER A 214 4.17 -24.49 -14.67
N GLY A 215 2.93 -24.48 -14.19
CA GLY A 215 2.37 -25.59 -13.42
C GLY A 215 2.97 -25.74 -12.02
N MET A 216 3.51 -24.66 -11.43
CA MET A 216 3.99 -24.71 -10.05
C MET A 216 2.78 -24.88 -9.12
N PRO A 217 2.83 -25.75 -8.10
CA PRO A 217 1.75 -25.79 -7.12
C PRO A 217 1.58 -24.39 -6.51
N VAL A 218 0.33 -23.94 -6.37
CA VAL A 218 0.03 -22.71 -5.63
C VAL A 218 0.54 -22.93 -4.21
N GLN A 219 1.66 -22.30 -3.85
CA GLN A 219 2.10 -22.28 -2.46
C GLN A 219 1.13 -21.37 -1.73
N ASP A 220 0.51 -21.88 -0.66
CA ASP A 220 -0.32 -21.07 0.23
C ASP A 220 0.42 -19.75 0.56
N PRO A 221 -0.26 -18.60 0.53
CA PRO A 221 0.38 -17.34 0.84
C PRO A 221 0.95 -17.40 2.27
N ILE A 222 2.27 -17.26 2.40
CA ILE A 222 2.97 -17.09 3.69
C ILE A 222 2.56 -15.76 4.31
#